data_AF-B9L9Y0-F1
#
_entry.id   AF-B9L9Y0-F1
#
_cell.length_a   1.000
_cell.length_b   1.000
_cell.length_c   1.000
_cell.angle_alpha   90.00
_cell.angle_beta   90.00
_cell.angle_gamma   90.00
#
_symmetry.space_group_name_H-M   'P 1'
#
loop_
_entity.id
_entity.type
_entity.pdbx_description
1 polymer ?
#
loop_
_entity_poly.entity_id
_entity_poly.type
_entity_poly.pdbx_seq_one_letter_code
_entity_poly.pdbx_strand_id
1 'polypeptide(L)'
;MINILLQKIKELETELKEIKQKNSFAKEKILELFKECKIPKEKKSKFKLELVSVLSNLDVKKINSFYDENNALKYSSFIDIAKNINKGFLVIIDGHMNEDKRKFVIGFLINKISPFFAFSDNKIIGILDNEQLKKIKELNEIPFFNPQTGEFDDVEVFKVVFDTEEFDLRNIEKAKKIFDELRRRPSYKNKRYIEYSLDKNKVIDFEQEQLSKEKRKFAYIYDEKYPNLEIILKREIRNIPFVLALLERIDEEMDYIKESKGIQNIVNRMLNFIEMNLPEEGILEEVRFLRQRLSA
;
A
#
# COMPACT_ATOMS: atom_id res chain seq x y z
N MET A 1 -31.23 -33.80 -44.08
CA MET A 1 -31.25 -32.35 -43.81
C MET A 1 -32.00 -32.01 -42.52
N ILE A 2 -33.21 -32.54 -42.31
CA ILE A 2 -34.01 -32.34 -41.06
C ILE A 2 -33.29 -32.82 -39.79
N ASN A 3 -32.63 -33.99 -39.81
CA ASN A 3 -31.92 -34.52 -38.63
C ASN A 3 -30.71 -33.66 -38.19
N ILE A 4 -30.03 -33.01 -39.15
CA ILE A 4 -28.89 -32.13 -38.86
C ILE A 4 -29.38 -30.83 -38.20
N LEU A 5 -30.52 -30.29 -38.66
CA LEU A 5 -31.16 -29.13 -38.05
C LEU A 5 -31.64 -29.42 -36.62
N LEU A 6 -32.24 -30.59 -36.39
CA LEU A 6 -32.68 -31.02 -35.05
C LEU A 6 -31.50 -31.18 -34.08
N GLN A 7 -30.37 -31.71 -34.56
CA GLN A 7 -29.16 -31.84 -33.75
C GLN A 7 -28.59 -30.47 -33.38
N LYS A 8 -28.56 -29.53 -34.33
CA LYS A 8 -28.10 -28.16 -34.10
C LYS A 8 -29.00 -27.36 -33.17
N ILE A 9 -30.32 -27.60 -33.21
CA ILE A 9 -31.27 -27.02 -32.25
C ILE A 9 -30.97 -27.54 -30.83
N LYS A 10 -30.71 -28.84 -30.66
CA LYS A 10 -30.35 -29.41 -29.34
C LYS A 10 -29.01 -28.88 -28.80
N GLU A 11 -28.02 -28.70 -29.66
CA GLU A 11 -26.73 -28.09 -29.29
C GLU A 11 -26.95 -26.65 -28.79
N LEU A 12 -27.69 -25.85 -29.56
CA LEU A 12 -28.05 -24.47 -29.16
C LEU A 12 -28.90 -24.43 -27.88
N GLU A 13 -29.82 -25.36 -27.67
CA GLU A 13 -30.60 -25.47 -26.42
C GLU A 13 -29.71 -25.79 -25.21
N THR A 14 -28.67 -26.59 -25.42
CA THR A 14 -27.70 -26.97 -24.39
C THR A 14 -26.80 -25.79 -24.05
N GLU A 15 -26.24 -25.11 -25.06
CA GLU A 15 -25.48 -23.87 -24.89
C GLU A 15 -26.31 -22.80 -24.19
N LEU A 16 -27.59 -22.65 -24.57
CA LEU A 16 -28.50 -21.67 -23.97
C LEU A 16 -28.85 -22.03 -22.52
N LYS A 17 -28.92 -23.32 -22.17
CA LYS A 17 -29.02 -23.78 -20.77
C LYS A 17 -27.75 -23.49 -19.97
N GLU A 18 -26.58 -23.73 -20.53
CA GLU A 18 -25.29 -23.42 -19.89
C GLU A 18 -25.13 -21.92 -19.66
N ILE A 19 -25.47 -21.09 -20.65
CA ILE A 19 -25.47 -19.63 -20.54
C ILE A 19 -26.46 -19.19 -19.46
N LYS A 20 -27.66 -19.78 -19.39
CA LYS A 20 -28.64 -19.48 -18.33
C LYS A 20 -28.13 -19.87 -16.95
N GLN A 21 -27.46 -21.01 -16.80
CA GLN A 21 -26.84 -21.42 -15.53
C GLN A 21 -25.69 -20.49 -15.14
N LYS A 22 -24.79 -20.16 -16.08
CA LYS A 22 -23.70 -19.19 -15.86
C LYS A 22 -24.25 -17.80 -15.50
N ASN A 23 -25.32 -17.36 -16.15
CA ASN A 23 -26.01 -16.10 -15.83
C ASN A 23 -26.72 -16.16 -14.49
N SER A 24 -27.30 -17.30 -14.09
CA SER A 24 -27.89 -17.47 -12.75
C SER A 24 -26.83 -17.42 -11.67
N PHE A 25 -25.70 -18.10 -11.86
CA PHE A 25 -24.56 -18.07 -10.95
C PHE A 25 -23.92 -16.67 -10.89
N ALA A 26 -23.73 -16.02 -12.03
CA ALA A 26 -23.26 -14.64 -12.09
C ALA A 26 -24.26 -13.69 -11.42
N LYS A 27 -25.56 -13.88 -11.60
CA LYS A 27 -26.61 -13.10 -10.94
C LYS A 27 -26.65 -13.34 -9.43
N GLU A 28 -26.39 -14.56 -8.96
CA GLU A 28 -26.22 -14.85 -7.52
C GLU A 28 -24.96 -14.22 -6.95
N LYS A 29 -23.82 -14.29 -7.64
CA LYS A 29 -22.57 -13.60 -7.25
C LYS A 29 -22.73 -12.08 -7.27
N ILE A 30 -23.39 -11.54 -8.29
CA ILE A 30 -23.79 -10.14 -8.40
C ILE A 30 -24.70 -9.82 -7.22
N LEU A 31 -25.76 -10.57 -6.93
CA LEU A 31 -26.61 -10.36 -5.76
C LEU A 31 -25.86 -10.52 -4.42
N GLU A 32 -24.80 -11.32 -4.35
CA GLU A 32 -23.93 -11.46 -3.19
C GLU A 32 -23.01 -10.24 -3.01
N LEU A 33 -22.54 -9.66 -4.12
CA LEU A 33 -21.76 -8.42 -4.17
C LEU A 33 -22.64 -7.15 -4.03
N PHE A 34 -23.90 -7.24 -4.46
CA PHE A 34 -24.95 -6.21 -4.43
C PHE A 34 -25.85 -6.31 -3.21
N LYS A 35 -25.73 -7.34 -2.36
CA LYS A 35 -26.30 -7.31 -1.01
C LYS A 35 -25.77 -6.03 -0.42
N GLU A 36 -26.66 -5.05 -0.27
CA GLU A 36 -26.36 -3.69 0.14
C GLU A 36 -25.26 -3.72 1.19
N CYS A 37 -24.32 -2.76 1.13
CA CYS A 37 -23.33 -2.44 2.16
C CYS A 37 -24.01 -2.12 3.52
N LYS A 38 -24.78 -3.04 4.05
CA LYS A 38 -25.44 -3.07 5.34
C LYS A 38 -24.61 -4.05 6.15
N ILE A 39 -23.76 -3.48 7.00
CA ILE A 39 -23.05 -4.21 8.06
C ILE A 39 -24.07 -5.19 8.67
N PRO A 40 -23.83 -6.51 8.63
CA PRO A 40 -24.71 -7.48 9.26
C PRO A 40 -24.97 -7.05 10.70
N LYS A 41 -26.24 -6.98 11.13
CA LYS A 41 -26.62 -6.47 12.47
C LYS A 41 -25.77 -7.07 13.59
N GLU A 42 -25.43 -8.34 13.47
CA GLU A 42 -24.57 -9.09 14.40
C GLU A 42 -23.13 -8.55 14.46
N LYS A 43 -22.49 -8.31 13.30
CA LYS A 43 -21.16 -7.67 13.25
C LYS A 43 -21.21 -6.22 13.71
N LYS A 44 -22.27 -5.48 13.37
CA LYS A 44 -22.51 -4.12 13.87
C LYS A 44 -22.67 -4.12 15.39
N SER A 45 -23.30 -5.12 15.97
CA SER A 45 -23.51 -5.25 17.42
C SER A 45 -22.24 -5.66 18.16
N LYS A 46 -21.45 -6.60 17.62
CA LYS A 46 -20.16 -7.00 18.20
C LYS A 46 -19.13 -5.87 18.12
N PHE A 47 -19.06 -5.19 16.97
CA PHE A 47 -18.27 -3.97 16.79
C PHE A 47 -18.75 -2.84 17.71
N LYS A 48 -20.06 -2.63 17.84
CA LYS A 48 -20.62 -1.65 18.77
C LYS A 48 -20.31 -2.01 20.22
N LEU A 49 -20.20 -3.28 20.59
CA LEU A 49 -19.77 -3.73 21.91
C LEU A 49 -18.26 -3.52 22.13
N GLU A 50 -17.42 -3.81 21.15
CA GLU A 50 -15.97 -3.51 21.20
C GLU A 50 -15.72 -1.99 21.23
N LEU A 51 -16.40 -1.20 20.39
CA LEU A 51 -16.39 0.26 20.50
C LEU A 51 -16.93 0.70 21.85
N VAL A 52 -18.05 0.15 22.35
CA VAL A 52 -18.60 0.52 23.67
C VAL A 52 -17.63 0.16 24.80
N SER A 53 -16.79 -0.86 24.67
CA SER A 53 -15.74 -1.18 25.65
C SER A 53 -14.53 -0.24 25.60
N VAL A 54 -14.22 0.30 24.42
CA VAL A 54 -13.19 1.35 24.22
C VAL A 54 -13.75 2.73 24.59
N LEU A 55 -15.03 2.96 24.29
CA LEU A 55 -15.80 4.18 24.51
C LEU A 55 -16.45 4.23 25.90
N SER A 56 -16.43 3.18 26.73
CA SER A 56 -16.96 3.26 28.10
C SER A 56 -16.17 4.25 28.98
N ASN A 57 -15.03 4.72 28.48
CA ASN A 57 -14.23 5.82 29.02
C ASN A 57 -14.53 7.19 28.40
N LEU A 58 -15.40 7.26 27.39
CA LEU A 58 -15.85 8.48 26.72
C LEU A 58 -17.35 8.65 26.99
N ASP A 59 -17.75 9.82 27.49
CA ASP A 59 -19.15 10.13 27.82
C ASP A 59 -19.98 10.33 26.52
N VAL A 60 -20.30 9.24 25.78
CA VAL A 60 -20.81 9.34 24.40
C VAL A 60 -22.31 9.11 24.32
N LYS A 61 -23.08 10.21 24.28
CA LYS A 61 -24.53 10.19 24.09
C LYS A 61 -25.02 9.90 22.65
N LYS A 62 -24.18 9.88 21.59
CA LYS A 62 -24.65 9.58 20.20
C LYS A 62 -23.59 8.94 19.28
N ILE A 63 -23.43 7.61 19.36
CA ILE A 63 -22.55 6.80 18.48
C ILE A 63 -22.81 7.04 16.98
N ASN A 64 -24.07 7.27 16.57
CA ASN A 64 -24.39 7.52 15.15
C ASN A 64 -23.74 8.79 14.58
N SER A 65 -23.36 9.76 15.42
CA SER A 65 -22.74 11.01 14.97
C SER A 65 -21.31 10.82 14.46
N PHE A 66 -20.67 9.71 14.81
CA PHE A 66 -19.28 9.39 14.48
C PHE A 66 -19.09 8.91 13.05
N TYR A 67 -20.17 8.55 12.37
CA TYR A 67 -20.13 7.98 11.04
C TYR A 67 -20.56 9.00 9.99
N ASP A 68 -20.00 8.86 8.80
CA ASP A 68 -20.46 9.55 7.61
C ASP A 68 -21.65 8.81 6.96
N GLU A 69 -22.11 9.33 5.83
CA GLU A 69 -23.19 8.75 5.02
C GLU A 69 -22.85 7.38 4.42
N ASN A 70 -21.56 7.04 4.32
CA ASN A 70 -21.06 5.76 3.81
C ASN A 70 -20.84 4.72 4.93
N ASN A 71 -21.24 5.03 6.17
CA ASN A 71 -20.94 4.25 7.38
C ASN A 71 -19.44 4.10 7.70
N ALA A 72 -18.59 4.93 7.11
CA ALA A 72 -17.19 5.06 7.52
C ALA A 72 -17.10 6.00 8.73
N LEU A 73 -16.03 5.88 9.52
CA LEU A 73 -15.80 6.85 10.58
C LEU A 73 -15.46 8.21 9.95
N LYS A 74 -16.07 9.28 10.47
CA LYS A 74 -15.58 10.63 10.20
C LYS A 74 -14.15 10.73 10.71
N TYR A 75 -13.29 11.43 9.97
CA TYR A 75 -11.88 11.55 10.35
C TYR A 75 -11.70 12.10 11.77
N SER A 76 -12.47 13.12 12.17
CA SER A 76 -12.42 13.64 13.55
C SER A 76 -12.74 12.58 14.60
N SER A 77 -13.79 11.78 14.37
CA SER A 77 -14.17 10.68 15.26
C SER A 77 -13.16 9.55 15.25
N PHE A 78 -12.51 9.29 14.11
CA PHE A 78 -11.41 8.35 14.01
C PHE A 78 -10.23 8.78 14.89
N ILE A 79 -9.80 10.04 14.84
CA ILE A 79 -8.73 10.56 15.69
C ILE A 79 -9.08 10.42 17.18
N ASP A 80 -10.33 10.74 17.54
CA ASP A 80 -10.80 10.63 18.92
C ASP A 80 -10.83 9.18 19.44
N ILE A 81 -11.08 8.21 18.58
CA ILE A 81 -11.05 6.80 18.93
C ILE A 81 -9.60 6.30 18.96
N ALA A 82 -8.81 6.64 17.94
CA ALA A 82 -7.43 6.22 17.72
C ALA A 82 -6.54 6.48 18.94
N LYS A 83 -6.63 7.68 19.54
CA LYS A 83 -5.85 8.07 20.73
C LYS A 83 -6.07 7.18 21.96
N ASN A 84 -7.16 6.41 22.00
CA ASN A 84 -7.50 5.51 23.10
C ASN A 84 -7.15 4.04 22.80
N ILE A 85 -6.58 3.74 21.63
CA ILE A 85 -6.18 2.40 21.24
C ILE A 85 -4.72 2.19 21.67
N ASN A 86 -4.52 1.29 22.63
CA ASN A 86 -3.19 1.07 23.22
C ASN A 86 -2.30 0.12 22.41
N LYS A 87 -2.85 -0.62 21.44
CA LYS A 87 -2.13 -1.59 20.60
C LYS A 87 -2.81 -1.73 19.23
N GLY A 88 -2.02 -1.67 18.17
CA GLY A 88 -2.49 -1.89 16.81
C GLY A 88 -1.44 -1.47 15.78
N PHE A 89 -1.85 -1.42 14.52
CA PHE A 89 -1.06 -0.91 13.42
C PHE A 89 -1.86 0.15 12.70
N LEU A 90 -1.22 1.26 12.37
CA LEU A 90 -1.84 2.28 11.52
C LEU A 90 -1.65 1.85 10.06
N VAL A 91 -2.71 1.88 9.28
CA VAL A 91 -2.68 1.59 7.86
C VAL A 91 -3.13 2.79 7.08
N ILE A 92 -2.43 3.09 6.00
CA ILE A 92 -2.84 4.08 5.01
C ILE A 92 -2.89 3.42 3.64
N ILE A 93 -4.01 3.56 2.97
CA ILE A 93 -4.30 3.02 1.64
C ILE A 93 -4.57 4.18 0.69
N ASP A 94 -4.09 4.06 -0.55
CA ASP A 94 -4.30 5.04 -1.60
C ASP A 94 -5.80 5.19 -1.89
N GLY A 95 -6.30 6.41 -1.77
CA GLY A 95 -7.68 6.80 -2.06
C GLY A 95 -7.81 7.66 -3.31
N HIS A 96 -6.75 7.77 -4.14
CA HIS A 96 -6.77 8.53 -5.38
C HIS A 96 -7.46 7.73 -6.50
N MET A 97 -8.78 7.64 -6.38
CA MET A 97 -9.66 6.97 -7.33
C MET A 97 -10.98 7.74 -7.46
N ASN A 98 -11.81 7.36 -8.43
CA ASN A 98 -13.14 7.97 -8.57
C ASN A 98 -14.02 7.68 -7.33
N GLU A 99 -15.07 8.47 -7.15
CA GLU A 99 -15.87 8.44 -5.92
C GLU A 99 -16.54 7.07 -5.68
N ASP A 100 -17.05 6.43 -6.74
CA ASP A 100 -17.72 5.13 -6.65
C ASP A 100 -16.75 4.01 -6.25
N LYS A 101 -15.57 3.93 -6.89
CA LYS A 101 -14.51 2.97 -6.52
C LYS A 101 -14.07 3.21 -5.08
N ARG A 102 -13.89 4.47 -4.69
CA ARG A 102 -13.49 4.83 -3.32
C ARG A 102 -14.51 4.38 -2.28
N LYS A 103 -15.80 4.67 -2.50
CA LYS A 103 -16.89 4.23 -1.60
C LYS A 103 -16.92 2.71 -1.48
N PHE A 104 -16.76 2.01 -2.60
CA PHE A 104 -16.71 0.56 -2.62
C PHE A 104 -15.50 0.00 -1.85
N VAL A 105 -14.30 0.51 -2.10
CA VAL A 105 -13.06 0.07 -1.42
C VAL A 105 -13.15 0.29 0.08
N ILE A 106 -13.59 1.48 0.53
CA ILE A 106 -13.80 1.76 1.97
C ILE A 106 -14.81 0.78 2.56
N GLY A 107 -15.95 0.58 1.91
CA GLY A 107 -16.97 -0.37 2.36
C GLY A 107 -16.46 -1.81 2.43
N PHE A 108 -15.65 -2.24 1.46
CA PHE A 108 -15.01 -3.56 1.46
C PHE A 108 -14.08 -3.71 2.67
N LEU A 109 -13.19 -2.74 2.89
CA LEU A 109 -12.23 -2.74 4.00
C LEU A 109 -12.95 -2.78 5.35
N ILE A 110 -13.99 -1.97 5.52
CA ILE A 110 -14.83 -1.93 6.73
C ILE A 110 -15.47 -3.29 7.03
N ASN A 111 -16.01 -3.97 6.00
CA ASN A 111 -16.77 -5.20 6.18
C ASN A 111 -15.91 -6.46 6.29
N LYS A 112 -14.78 -6.49 5.57
CA LYS A 112 -13.92 -7.67 5.42
C LYS A 112 -12.69 -7.65 6.31
N ILE A 113 -12.15 -6.46 6.60
CA ILE A 113 -10.91 -6.29 7.35
C ILE A 113 -11.17 -5.77 8.75
N SER A 114 -11.49 -4.48 8.88
CA SER A 114 -11.64 -3.81 10.17
C SER A 114 -12.65 -2.69 10.03
N PRO A 115 -13.53 -2.48 11.00
CA PRO A 115 -14.48 -1.38 10.97
C PRO A 115 -13.87 -0.02 11.34
N PHE A 116 -12.59 0.04 11.73
CA PHE A 116 -11.88 1.27 12.09
C PHE A 116 -11.18 1.90 10.89
N PHE A 117 -11.95 2.25 9.85
CA PHE A 117 -11.44 3.06 8.74
C PHE A 117 -12.15 4.41 8.64
N ALA A 118 -11.39 5.41 8.21
CA ALA A 118 -11.84 6.74 7.84
C ALA A 118 -11.23 7.15 6.50
N PHE A 119 -11.81 8.17 5.88
CA PHE A 119 -11.28 8.77 4.67
C PHE A 119 -10.93 10.24 4.89
N SER A 120 -9.74 10.65 4.46
CA SER A 120 -9.25 12.03 4.54
C SER A 120 -8.14 12.22 3.50
N ASP A 121 -8.12 13.37 2.83
CA ASP A 121 -7.04 13.80 1.91
C ASP A 121 -6.66 12.76 0.84
N ASN A 122 -7.68 12.16 0.21
CA ASN A 122 -7.51 11.08 -0.77
C ASN A 122 -6.75 9.86 -0.21
N LYS A 123 -6.87 9.59 1.09
CA LYS A 123 -6.28 8.45 1.77
C LYS A 123 -7.34 7.75 2.60
N ILE A 124 -7.33 6.43 2.58
CA ILE A 124 -8.14 5.61 3.49
C ILE A 124 -7.21 5.22 4.64
N ILE A 125 -7.57 5.62 5.85
CA ILE A 125 -6.74 5.49 7.05
C ILE A 125 -7.46 4.55 8.01
N GLY A 126 -6.75 3.57 8.57
CA GLY A 126 -7.36 2.66 9.53
C GLY A 126 -6.41 2.15 10.60
N ILE A 127 -6.98 1.60 11.67
CA ILE A 127 -6.22 0.94 12.74
C ILE A 127 -6.59 -0.53 12.77
N LEU A 128 -5.57 -1.39 12.77
CA LEU A 128 -5.70 -2.84 12.65
C LEU A 128 -5.06 -3.55 13.83
N ASP A 129 -5.64 -4.67 14.25
CA ASP A 129 -4.96 -5.63 15.11
C ASP A 129 -4.06 -6.59 14.31
N ASN A 130 -3.38 -7.51 15.00
CA ASN A 130 -2.48 -8.49 14.38
C ASN A 130 -3.18 -9.46 13.40
N GLU A 131 -4.44 -9.85 13.64
CA GLU A 131 -5.16 -10.77 12.76
C GLU A 131 -5.65 -10.04 11.50
N GLN A 132 -6.15 -8.82 11.67
CA GLN A 132 -6.58 -7.94 10.58
C GLN A 132 -5.40 -7.50 9.72
N LEU A 133 -4.24 -7.28 10.34
CA LEU A 133 -3.01 -6.96 9.64
C LEU A 133 -2.65 -8.07 8.64
N LYS A 134 -2.67 -9.36 9.02
CA LYS A 134 -2.37 -10.46 8.08
C LYS A 134 -3.22 -10.38 6.81
N LYS A 135 -4.53 -10.14 6.97
CA LYS A 135 -5.47 -9.98 5.85
C LYS A 135 -5.15 -8.77 5.00
N ILE A 136 -4.78 -7.63 5.61
CA ILE A 136 -4.45 -6.44 4.82
C ILE A 136 -3.14 -6.63 4.05
N LYS A 137 -2.14 -7.32 4.60
CA LYS A 137 -0.86 -7.56 3.91
C LYS A 137 -1.07 -8.33 2.60
N GLU A 138 -1.92 -9.34 2.63
CA GLU A 138 -2.25 -10.19 1.47
C GLU A 138 -3.14 -9.49 0.42
N LEU A 139 -3.86 -8.41 0.80
CA LEU A 139 -4.84 -7.74 -0.06
C LEU A 139 -4.21 -6.80 -1.10
N ASN A 140 -3.86 -7.32 -2.27
CA ASN A 140 -3.24 -6.51 -3.32
C ASN A 140 -4.22 -5.87 -4.30
N GLU A 141 -5.37 -6.50 -4.48
CA GLU A 141 -6.43 -6.09 -5.41
C GLU A 141 -7.80 -6.30 -4.74
N ILE A 142 -8.75 -5.44 -5.08
CA ILE A 142 -10.13 -5.53 -4.62
C ILE A 142 -11.05 -5.66 -5.85
N PRO A 143 -11.85 -6.72 -5.96
CA PRO A 143 -12.75 -6.90 -7.10
C PRO A 143 -13.87 -5.85 -7.05
N PHE A 144 -13.99 -5.07 -8.11
CA PHE A 144 -14.94 -3.97 -8.25
C PHE A 144 -15.87 -4.22 -9.44
N PHE A 145 -17.17 -4.08 -9.20
CA PHE A 145 -18.16 -4.07 -10.27
C PHE A 145 -18.46 -2.63 -10.65
N ASN A 146 -18.26 -2.26 -11.91
CA ASN A 146 -18.61 -0.95 -12.43
C ASN A 146 -20.10 -0.92 -12.83
N PRO A 147 -20.98 -0.23 -12.08
CA PRO A 147 -22.41 -0.21 -12.39
C PRO A 147 -22.74 0.59 -13.66
N GLN A 148 -21.83 1.44 -14.14
CA GLN A 148 -22.03 2.24 -15.35
C GLN A 148 -21.74 1.45 -16.62
N THR A 149 -20.71 0.59 -16.60
CA THR A 149 -20.32 -0.23 -17.76
C THR A 149 -20.84 -1.66 -17.69
N GLY A 150 -21.22 -2.13 -16.50
CA GLY A 150 -21.66 -3.51 -16.26
C GLY A 150 -20.51 -4.53 -16.23
N GLU A 151 -19.26 -4.06 -16.12
CA GLU A 151 -18.06 -4.90 -16.17
C GLU A 151 -17.42 -5.08 -14.78
N PHE A 152 -16.68 -6.18 -14.65
CA PHE A 152 -15.83 -6.44 -13.49
C PHE A 152 -14.41 -5.93 -13.77
N ASP A 153 -13.86 -5.22 -12.80
CA ASP A 153 -12.52 -4.66 -12.81
C ASP A 153 -11.87 -4.92 -11.45
N ASP A 154 -10.53 -4.94 -11.37
CA ASP A 154 -9.81 -5.11 -10.11
C ASP A 154 -9.16 -3.78 -9.72
N VAL A 155 -9.45 -3.31 -8.51
CA VAL A 155 -8.83 -2.11 -7.97
C VAL A 155 -7.53 -2.49 -7.30
N GLU A 156 -6.40 -2.14 -7.93
CA GLU A 156 -5.09 -2.26 -7.29
C GLU A 156 -5.01 -1.40 -6.03
N VAL A 157 -4.48 -1.97 -4.96
CA VAL A 157 -4.40 -1.33 -3.65
C VAL A 157 -2.93 -1.12 -3.28
N PHE A 158 -2.49 0.14 -3.34
CA PHE A 158 -1.24 0.54 -2.69
C PHE A 158 -1.50 0.87 -1.22
N LYS A 159 -0.74 0.26 -0.31
CA LYS A 159 -0.91 0.44 1.13
C LYS A 159 0.44 0.50 1.87
N VAL A 160 0.48 1.29 2.94
CA VAL A 160 1.59 1.35 3.88
C VAL A 160 1.09 1.04 5.28
N VAL A 161 1.73 0.10 5.95
CA VAL A 161 1.52 -0.20 7.37
C VAL A 161 2.57 0.54 8.18
N PHE A 162 2.11 1.26 9.20
CA PHE A 162 2.92 2.01 10.12
C PHE A 162 2.91 1.32 11.49
N ASP A 163 4.10 0.93 11.93
CA ASP A 163 4.39 0.52 13.30
C ASP A 163 4.62 1.79 14.15
N THR A 164 3.82 1.95 15.19
CA THR A 164 3.78 3.13 16.07
C THR A 164 3.21 2.75 17.44
N GLU A 165 3.77 3.32 18.50
CA GLU A 165 3.28 3.10 19.86
C GLU A 165 2.02 3.92 20.17
N GLU A 166 1.87 5.09 19.54
CA GLU A 166 0.76 6.03 19.78
C GLU A 166 0.07 6.46 18.48
N PHE A 167 -1.26 6.55 18.51
CA PHE A 167 -2.10 6.97 17.38
C PHE A 167 -2.69 8.38 17.59
N ASP A 168 -1.86 9.35 17.98
CA ASP A 168 -2.29 10.73 18.09
C ASP A 168 -2.38 11.43 16.71
N LEU A 169 -2.99 12.62 16.68
CA LEU A 169 -3.12 13.41 15.45
C LEU A 169 -1.75 13.70 14.80
N ARG A 170 -0.71 13.93 15.61
CA ARG A 170 0.61 14.30 15.11
C ARG A 170 1.27 13.14 14.36
N ASN A 171 1.20 11.93 14.91
CA ASN A 171 1.75 10.72 14.31
C ASN A 171 0.97 10.31 13.07
N ILE A 172 -0.36 10.45 13.08
CA ILE A 172 -1.20 10.17 11.90
C ILE A 172 -0.88 11.16 10.77
N GLU A 173 -0.73 12.45 11.05
CA GLU A 173 -0.31 13.42 10.03
C GLU A 173 1.13 13.19 9.54
N LYS A 174 2.05 12.75 10.42
CA LYS A 174 3.40 12.32 10.03
C LYS A 174 3.33 11.12 9.07
N ALA A 175 2.53 10.11 9.40
CA ALA A 175 2.34 8.92 8.56
C ALA A 175 1.74 9.28 7.18
N LYS A 176 0.77 10.18 7.12
CA LYS A 176 0.20 10.67 5.85
C LYS A 176 1.25 11.31 4.94
N LYS A 177 2.16 12.11 5.50
CA LYS A 177 3.27 12.72 4.74
C LYS A 177 4.24 11.66 4.21
N ILE A 178 4.62 10.70 5.06
CA ILE A 178 5.52 9.60 4.67
C ILE A 178 4.86 8.73 3.60
N PHE A 179 3.56 8.45 3.72
CA PHE A 179 2.80 7.72 2.71
C PHE A 179 2.89 8.41 1.34
N ASP A 180 2.68 9.72 1.28
CA ASP A 180 2.77 10.48 0.02
C ASP A 180 4.18 10.44 -0.58
N GLU A 181 5.21 10.47 0.27
CA GLU A 181 6.60 10.33 -0.16
C GLU A 181 6.86 8.93 -0.74
N LEU A 182 6.51 7.87 0.00
CA LEU A 182 6.70 6.48 -0.42
C LEU A 182 5.93 6.16 -1.70
N ARG A 183 4.72 6.71 -1.86
CA ARG A 183 3.88 6.54 -3.05
C ARG A 183 4.52 7.12 -4.31
N ARG A 184 5.31 8.19 -4.18
CA ARG A 184 5.99 8.88 -5.28
C ARG A 184 7.36 8.28 -5.60
N ARG A 185 7.97 7.52 -4.69
CA ARG A 185 9.28 6.92 -4.88
C ARG A 185 9.25 5.87 -6.01
N PRO A 186 10.08 5.99 -7.06
CA PRO A 186 10.11 5.03 -8.16
C PRO A 186 10.44 3.59 -7.74
N SER A 187 11.35 3.43 -6.76
CA SER A 187 11.71 2.14 -6.15
C SER A 187 10.54 1.39 -5.51
N TYR A 188 9.42 2.07 -5.26
CA TYR A 188 8.18 1.48 -4.75
C TYR A 188 7.03 1.47 -5.75
N LYS A 189 7.24 1.88 -7.00
CA LYS A 189 6.19 1.97 -8.03
C LYS A 189 5.50 0.64 -8.32
N ASN A 190 6.24 -0.46 -8.23
CA ASN A 190 5.71 -1.82 -8.42
C ASN A 190 5.37 -2.52 -7.09
N LYS A 191 5.59 -1.86 -5.94
CA LYS A 191 5.25 -2.42 -4.64
C LYS A 191 3.82 -2.02 -4.29
N ARG A 192 3.01 -3.00 -3.91
CA ARG A 192 1.62 -2.77 -3.43
C ARG A 192 1.55 -2.62 -1.91
N TYR A 193 2.66 -2.93 -1.23
CA TYR A 193 2.75 -3.01 0.22
C TYR A 193 4.11 -2.53 0.72
N ILE A 194 4.10 -1.73 1.78
CA ILE A 194 5.30 -1.28 2.50
C ILE A 194 5.00 -1.30 4.00
N GLU A 195 5.96 -1.73 4.82
CA GLU A 195 5.92 -1.49 6.27
C GLU A 195 6.87 -0.37 6.63
N TYR A 196 6.51 0.45 7.61
CA TYR A 196 7.31 1.59 8.04
C TYR A 196 7.23 1.75 9.56
N SER A 197 8.35 2.01 10.22
CA SER A 197 8.42 2.33 11.64
C SER A 197 8.43 3.84 11.80
N LEU A 198 7.38 4.40 12.38
CA LEU A 198 7.32 5.85 12.66
C LEU A 198 8.37 6.27 13.68
N ASP A 199 8.65 5.40 14.65
CA ASP A 199 9.61 5.64 15.74
C ASP A 199 11.05 5.62 15.22
N LYS A 200 11.40 4.62 14.39
CA LYS A 200 12.73 4.51 13.77
C LYS A 200 12.88 5.33 12.50
N ASN A 201 11.78 5.95 12.04
CA ASN A 201 11.69 6.74 10.82
C ASN A 201 12.28 6.01 9.59
N LYS A 202 11.93 4.73 9.42
CA LYS A 202 12.46 3.88 8.33
C LYS A 202 11.47 2.82 7.88
N VAL A 203 11.60 2.39 6.63
CA VAL A 203 10.86 1.23 6.08
C VAL A 203 11.31 -0.06 6.80
N ILE A 204 10.35 -0.88 7.21
CA ILE A 204 10.55 -2.16 7.91
C ILE A 204 10.59 -3.32 6.92
N ASP A 205 9.87 -3.26 5.78
CA ASP A 205 9.67 -4.45 4.92
C ASP A 205 9.96 -4.21 3.42
N PHE A 206 11.09 -4.75 2.95
CA PHE A 206 11.21 -5.90 2.05
C PHE A 206 12.72 -6.04 1.74
N GLU A 207 13.30 -7.24 1.89
CA GLU A 207 14.68 -7.65 1.54
C GLU A 207 15.61 -8.04 2.71
N GLN A 208 15.25 -7.97 3.99
CA GLN A 208 16.23 -8.32 5.03
C GLN A 208 16.73 -9.79 5.03
N GLU A 209 16.11 -10.75 4.33
CA GLU A 209 16.66 -12.13 4.27
C GLU A 209 17.53 -12.43 3.03
N GLN A 210 17.29 -11.76 1.90
CA GLN A 210 18.17 -11.79 0.72
C GLN A 210 19.21 -10.67 0.75
N LEU A 211 18.83 -9.44 1.10
CA LEU A 211 19.79 -8.38 1.46
C LEU A 211 20.53 -8.65 2.76
N SER A 212 20.13 -9.46 3.76
CA SER A 212 21.11 -9.78 4.83
C SER A 212 22.20 -10.73 4.35
N LYS A 213 21.90 -11.61 3.37
CA LYS A 213 22.91 -12.45 2.72
C LYS A 213 23.79 -11.63 1.77
N GLU A 214 23.23 -10.66 1.05
CA GLU A 214 23.96 -9.78 0.13
C GLU A 214 24.62 -8.55 0.80
N LYS A 215 23.99 -7.89 1.77
CA LYS A 215 24.60 -6.88 2.68
C LYS A 215 25.74 -7.49 3.47
N ARG A 216 25.72 -8.79 3.84
CA ARG A 216 26.93 -9.43 4.38
C ARG A 216 28.07 -9.50 3.35
N LYS A 217 27.75 -9.70 2.07
CA LYS A 217 28.71 -9.75 0.95
C LYS A 217 29.27 -8.38 0.58
N PHE A 218 28.48 -7.32 0.77
CA PHE A 218 28.84 -5.93 0.43
C PHE A 218 28.91 -4.99 1.65
N ALA A 219 28.97 -5.52 2.88
CA ALA A 219 29.06 -4.73 4.11
C ALA A 219 30.25 -3.77 4.08
N TYR A 220 31.35 -4.23 3.46
CA TYR A 220 32.56 -3.44 3.26
C TYR A 220 32.28 -2.11 2.55
N ILE A 221 31.18 -1.98 1.78
CA ILE A 221 30.81 -0.72 1.14
C ILE A 221 30.66 0.37 2.20
N TYR A 222 30.09 0.09 3.38
CA TYR A 222 29.87 1.08 4.43
C TYR A 222 31.15 1.46 5.17
N ASP A 223 32.12 0.56 5.25
CA ASP A 223 33.43 0.79 5.86
C ASP A 223 34.40 1.53 4.91
N GLU A 224 34.13 1.47 3.60
CA GLU A 224 35.02 2.00 2.57
C GLU A 224 34.81 3.50 2.31
N LYS A 225 35.86 4.22 1.93
CA LYS A 225 35.74 5.65 1.61
C LYS A 225 35.25 5.86 0.17
N TYR A 226 34.44 6.89 -0.07
CA TYR A 226 33.92 7.24 -1.41
C TYR A 226 34.96 7.24 -2.55
N PRO A 227 36.19 7.80 -2.40
CA PRO A 227 37.21 7.68 -3.44
C PRO A 227 37.52 6.23 -3.85
N ASN A 228 37.56 5.32 -2.87
CA ASN A 228 37.84 3.91 -3.12
C ASN A 228 36.62 3.21 -3.69
N LEU A 229 35.41 3.57 -3.24
CA LEU A 229 34.16 3.10 -3.84
C LEU A 229 34.02 3.50 -5.32
N GLU A 230 34.51 4.68 -5.73
CA GLU A 230 34.55 5.08 -7.15
C GLU A 230 35.41 4.11 -7.98
N ILE A 231 36.55 3.67 -7.44
CA ILE A 231 37.45 2.72 -8.10
C ILE A 231 36.79 1.33 -8.18
N ILE A 232 36.16 0.88 -7.10
CA ILE A 232 35.49 -0.42 -7.03
C ILE A 232 34.29 -0.44 -7.98
N LEU A 233 33.49 0.64 -8.01
CA LEU A 233 32.38 0.80 -8.94
C LEU A 233 32.79 0.64 -10.40
N LYS A 234 33.94 1.20 -10.80
CA LYS A 234 34.45 1.04 -12.17
C LYS A 234 34.77 -0.41 -12.53
N ARG A 235 35.08 -1.26 -11.54
CA ARG A 235 35.35 -2.69 -11.72
C ARG A 235 34.07 -3.53 -11.65
N GLU A 236 33.17 -3.16 -10.76
CA GLU A 236 31.95 -3.90 -10.40
C GLU A 236 30.69 -3.35 -11.08
N ILE A 237 30.81 -2.50 -12.11
CA ILE A 237 29.65 -1.83 -12.73
C ILE A 237 28.58 -2.80 -13.25
N ARG A 238 28.99 -4.00 -13.66
CA ARG A 238 28.09 -5.07 -14.13
C ARG A 238 27.42 -5.86 -12.99
N ASN A 239 27.85 -5.65 -11.75
CA ASN A 239 27.33 -6.31 -10.56
C ASN A 239 26.17 -5.49 -10.01
N ILE A 240 24.97 -5.71 -10.55
CA ILE A 240 23.77 -4.94 -10.21
C ILE A 240 23.50 -4.89 -8.69
N PRO A 241 23.61 -5.98 -7.92
CA PRO A 241 23.47 -5.92 -6.46
C PRO A 241 24.44 -4.96 -5.77
N PHE A 242 25.70 -4.91 -6.22
CA PHE A 242 26.68 -3.95 -5.71
C PHE A 242 26.27 -2.51 -6.02
N VAL A 243 25.82 -2.24 -7.25
CA VAL A 243 25.41 -0.89 -7.68
C VAL A 243 24.20 -0.42 -6.87
N LEU A 244 23.21 -1.28 -6.65
CA LEU A 244 22.04 -0.95 -5.83
C LEU A 244 22.42 -0.67 -4.37
N ALA A 245 23.28 -1.49 -3.77
CA ALA A 245 23.77 -1.25 -2.40
C ALA A 245 24.54 0.06 -2.28
N LEU A 246 25.29 0.45 -3.31
CA LEU A 246 26.01 1.72 -3.36
C LEU A 246 25.07 2.92 -3.48
N LEU A 247 24.02 2.82 -4.30
CA LEU A 247 22.99 3.86 -4.42
C LEU A 247 22.19 4.03 -3.13
N GLU A 248 21.85 2.92 -2.45
CA GLU A 248 21.21 2.93 -1.12
C GLU A 248 22.06 3.70 -0.11
N ARG A 249 23.37 3.39 -0.02
CA ARG A 249 24.29 4.12 0.87
C ARG A 249 24.32 5.62 0.56
N ILE A 250 24.36 6.00 -0.72
CA ILE A 250 24.35 7.42 -1.13
C ILE A 250 23.04 8.11 -0.66
N ASP A 251 21.90 7.42 -0.74
CA ASP A 251 20.61 7.94 -0.26
C ASP A 251 20.58 8.13 1.26
N GLU A 252 21.12 7.16 2.00
CA GLU A 252 21.20 7.16 3.46
C GLU A 252 22.15 8.24 3.99
N GLU A 253 23.32 8.41 3.37
CA GLU A 253 24.36 9.37 3.76
C GLU A 253 24.21 10.74 3.08
N MET A 254 23.06 11.02 2.45
CA MET A 254 22.85 12.22 1.63
C MET A 254 23.21 13.53 2.35
N ASP A 255 22.78 13.69 3.61
CA ASP A 255 23.03 14.91 4.37
C ASP A 255 24.54 15.09 4.65
N TYR A 256 25.24 14.01 5.02
CA TYR A 256 26.69 14.01 5.20
C TYR A 256 27.46 14.31 3.91
N ILE A 257 27.01 13.75 2.78
CA ILE A 257 27.62 13.99 1.46
C ILE A 257 27.54 15.48 1.10
N LYS A 258 26.42 16.14 1.38
CA LYS A 258 26.22 17.57 1.08
C LYS A 258 27.11 18.49 1.91
N GLU A 259 27.50 18.09 3.11
CA GLU A 259 28.41 18.87 3.96
C GLU A 259 29.84 18.93 3.40
N SER A 260 30.21 18.03 2.48
CA SER A 260 31.55 17.95 1.89
C SER A 260 31.53 18.06 0.38
N LYS A 261 31.95 19.21 -0.15
CA LYS A 261 32.12 19.44 -1.61
C LYS A 261 33.02 18.37 -2.27
N GLY A 262 34.02 17.87 -1.55
CA GLY A 262 34.92 16.84 -2.05
C GLY A 262 34.19 15.50 -2.26
N ILE A 263 33.40 15.08 -1.28
CA ILE A 263 32.61 13.84 -1.36
C ILE A 263 31.48 13.99 -2.39
N GLN A 264 30.77 15.13 -2.38
CA GLN A 264 29.72 15.44 -3.35
C GLN A 264 30.22 15.33 -4.81
N ASN A 265 31.42 15.83 -5.09
CA ASN A 265 32.02 15.72 -6.43
C ASN A 265 32.32 14.27 -6.82
N ILE A 266 32.80 13.45 -5.88
CA ILE A 266 33.06 12.03 -6.12
C ILE A 266 31.76 11.29 -6.40
N VAL A 267 30.74 11.50 -5.55
CA VAL A 267 29.41 10.90 -5.70
C VAL A 267 28.79 11.29 -7.05
N ASN A 268 28.87 12.57 -7.45
CA ASN A 268 28.42 13.01 -8.76
C ASN A 268 29.14 12.30 -9.92
N ARG A 269 30.45 12.06 -9.82
CA ARG A 269 31.18 11.26 -10.83
C ARG A 269 30.71 9.81 -10.85
N MET A 270 30.45 9.21 -9.70
CA MET A 270 29.94 7.84 -9.59
C MET A 270 28.56 7.71 -10.21
N LEU A 271 27.64 8.63 -9.90
CA LEU A 271 26.29 8.68 -10.48
C LEU A 271 26.33 8.89 -12.01
N ASN A 272 27.20 9.77 -12.51
CA ASN A 272 27.42 9.92 -13.95
C ASN A 272 27.94 8.63 -14.59
N PHE A 273 28.89 7.97 -13.93
CA PHE A 273 29.48 6.74 -14.45
C PHE A 273 28.44 5.61 -14.51
N ILE A 274 27.56 5.49 -13.51
CA ILE A 274 26.45 4.53 -13.50
C ILE A 274 25.50 4.82 -14.68
N GLU A 275 25.06 6.07 -14.83
CA GLU A 275 24.14 6.47 -15.90
C GLU A 275 24.70 6.20 -17.30
N MET A 276 26.00 6.40 -17.51
CA MET A 276 26.63 6.15 -18.81
C MET A 276 26.82 4.66 -19.15
N ASN A 277 26.85 3.77 -18.16
CA ASN A 277 27.28 2.38 -18.35
C ASN A 277 26.18 1.34 -18.09
N LEU A 278 25.04 1.73 -17.52
CA LEU A 278 23.92 0.85 -17.23
C LEU A 278 22.63 1.31 -17.93
N PRO A 279 22.03 0.49 -18.82
CA PRO A 279 20.81 0.85 -19.54
C PRO A 279 19.51 0.58 -18.76
N GLU A 280 19.58 0.00 -17.56
CA GLU A 280 18.40 -0.38 -16.78
C GLU A 280 17.64 0.84 -16.23
N GLU A 281 16.44 1.10 -16.76
CA GLU A 281 15.63 2.28 -16.39
C GLU A 281 15.37 2.41 -14.88
N GLY A 282 15.17 1.31 -14.15
CA GLY A 282 15.00 1.38 -12.68
C GLY A 282 16.22 1.94 -11.95
N ILE A 283 17.43 1.68 -12.44
CA ILE A 283 18.68 2.21 -11.88
C ILE A 283 18.86 3.67 -12.31
N LEU A 284 18.54 3.99 -13.56
CA LEU A 284 18.63 5.36 -14.09
C LEU A 284 17.66 6.32 -13.39
N GLU A 285 16.44 5.86 -13.07
CA GLU A 285 15.47 6.60 -12.28
C GLU A 285 16.01 6.92 -10.87
N GLU A 286 16.64 5.95 -10.21
CA GLU A 286 17.25 6.13 -8.88
C GLU A 286 18.43 7.13 -8.95
N VAL A 287 19.28 7.02 -9.97
CA VAL A 287 20.38 7.97 -10.20
C VAL A 287 19.87 9.41 -10.37
N ARG A 288 18.79 9.60 -11.14
CA ARG A 288 18.17 10.92 -11.34
C ARG A 288 17.60 11.47 -10.04
N PHE A 289 16.94 10.63 -9.24
CA PHE A 289 16.41 11.00 -7.93
C PHE A 289 17.52 11.47 -6.97
N LEU A 290 18.60 10.69 -6.83
CA LEU A 290 19.73 11.05 -5.97
C LEU A 290 20.40 12.34 -6.42
N ARG A 291 20.48 12.60 -7.73
CA ARG A 291 21.01 13.88 -8.26
C ARG A 291 20.15 15.08 -7.90
N GLN A 292 18.84 14.94 -7.97
CA GLN A 292 17.91 16.00 -7.53
C GLN A 292 18.11 16.26 -6.04
N ARG A 293 18.19 15.20 -5.22
CA ARG A 293 18.47 15.35 -3.79
C ARG A 293 19.80 16.02 -3.52
N LEU A 294 20.88 15.67 -4.23
CA LEU A 294 22.21 16.27 -4.07
C LEU A 294 22.26 17.77 -4.45
N SER A 295 21.34 18.21 -5.30
CA SER A 295 21.28 19.59 -5.82
C SER A 295 20.32 20.49 -5.02
N ALA A 296 19.43 19.90 -4.21
CA ALA A 296 18.50 20.59 -3.32
C ALA A 296 19.16 20.98 -1.99
#